data_AF-A0A2G5C8T6-F1
#
_entry.id   AF-A0A2G5C8T6-F1
#
_cell.length_a   1.000
_cell.length_b   1.000
_cell.length_c   1.000
_cell.angle_alpha   90.00
_cell.angle_beta   90.00
_cell.angle_gamma   90.00
#
_symmetry.space_group_name_H-M   'P 1'
#
loop_
_entity.id
_entity.type
_entity.pdbx_description
1 polymer ?
#
loop_
_entity_poly.entity_id
_entity_poly.type
_entity_poly.pdbx_seq_one_letter_code
_entity_poly.pdbx_strand_id
1 'polypeptide(L)'
;MPLKWLLFWQPNAGTTVNTQVLGEITQCVESINTVKGGRWKNTLNYYRPNSRDQSTANLADYPRDLMGITLQEQPDKYYFIIHGQRIVVEADTMIPMIMEKLQSYRARVSINFEGYQYQLGDFQLRVGKMVTTTADSLKGIVMEMEYLPISSLDKSRHIMEEFLDMWQEIVSRRSMPGRFMHIEANFAEYGLPDNYTSHHSVVQYGAMMNHLLSTGRN
;
A
#
# COMPACT_ATOMS: atom_id res chain seq x y z
N MET A 1 9.59 -9.23 -11.58
CA MET A 1 8.81 -9.34 -10.32
C MET A 1 7.35 -9.46 -10.71
N PRO A 2 6.56 -10.24 -9.99
CA PRO A 2 5.18 -10.42 -10.37
C PRO A 2 4.39 -9.12 -10.21
N LEU A 3 3.32 -9.00 -10.99
CA LEU A 3 2.49 -7.82 -11.01
C LEU A 3 1.55 -7.81 -9.81
N LYS A 4 1.31 -6.65 -9.21
CA LYS A 4 0.36 -6.49 -8.11
C LYS A 4 -0.61 -5.37 -8.29
N TRP A 5 -1.82 -5.55 -7.76
CA TRP A 5 -2.77 -4.49 -7.46
C TRP A 5 -2.96 -4.35 -5.96
N LEU A 6 -2.94 -3.12 -5.48
CA LEU A 6 -3.28 -2.77 -4.11
C LEU A 6 -4.74 -2.32 -4.05
N LEU A 7 -5.53 -3.07 -3.29
CA LEU A 7 -6.95 -2.82 -3.07
C LEU A 7 -7.17 -2.35 -1.63
N PHE A 8 -8.14 -1.47 -1.43
CA PHE A 8 -8.58 -1.07 -0.10
C PHE A 8 -10.09 -1.27 0.06
N TRP A 9 -10.52 -1.56 1.28
CA TRP A 9 -11.93 -1.71 1.59
C TRP A 9 -12.62 -0.36 1.71
N GLN A 10 -13.61 -0.13 0.86
CA GLN A 10 -14.53 0.99 0.96
C GLN A 10 -15.82 0.51 1.63
N PRO A 11 -16.11 0.93 2.87
CA PRO A 11 -17.36 0.57 3.54
C PRO A 11 -18.56 1.26 2.87
N ASN A 12 -19.74 0.65 3.00
CA ASN A 12 -21.00 1.28 2.58
C ASN A 12 -21.28 2.53 3.44
N ALA A 13 -22.09 3.45 2.91
CA ALA A 13 -22.51 4.64 3.65
C ALA A 13 -23.13 4.26 5.01
N GLY A 14 -22.66 4.89 6.09
CA GLY A 14 -23.11 4.61 7.45
C GLY A 14 -22.47 3.40 8.13
N THR A 15 -21.57 2.67 7.44
CA THR A 15 -20.82 1.56 8.04
C THR A 15 -19.36 1.95 8.27
N THR A 16 -18.76 1.41 9.33
CA THR A 16 -17.35 1.67 9.68
C THR A 16 -16.53 0.40 9.58
N VAL A 17 -15.25 0.57 9.26
CA VAL A 17 -14.29 -0.53 9.21
C VAL A 17 -14.00 -1.00 10.64
N ASN A 18 -14.14 -2.30 10.88
CA ASN A 18 -13.87 -2.92 12.18
C ASN A 18 -13.24 -4.31 11.99
N THR A 19 -12.81 -4.93 13.10
CA THR A 19 -12.16 -6.24 13.07
C THR A 19 -13.10 -7.37 12.63
N GLN A 20 -14.42 -7.22 12.82
CA GLN A 20 -15.39 -8.21 12.35
C GLN A 20 -15.43 -8.26 10.82
N VAL A 21 -15.49 -7.11 10.16
CA VAL A 21 -15.43 -7.02 8.69
C VAL A 21 -14.14 -7.64 8.16
N LEU A 22 -13.00 -7.39 8.82
CA LEU A 22 -11.74 -8.04 8.47
C LEU A 22 -11.80 -9.57 8.60
N GLY A 23 -12.42 -10.07 9.67
CA GLY A 23 -12.62 -11.50 9.90
C GLY A 23 -13.48 -12.14 8.81
N GLU A 24 -14.58 -11.50 8.43
CA GLU A 24 -15.48 -11.95 7.37
C GLU A 24 -14.80 -11.93 5.99
N ILE A 25 -14.03 -10.88 5.67
CA ILE A 25 -13.19 -10.82 4.45
C ILE A 25 -12.19 -11.97 4.44
N THR A 26 -11.52 -12.22 5.58
CA THR A 26 -10.55 -13.32 5.71
C THR A 26 -11.22 -14.67 5.45
N GLN A 27 -12.42 -14.89 5.99
CA GLN A 27 -13.21 -16.09 5.72
C GLN A 27 -13.64 -16.22 4.25
N CYS A 28 -13.88 -15.10 3.56
CA CYS A 28 -14.15 -15.13 2.11
C CYS A 28 -12.94 -15.66 1.34
N VAL A 29 -11.73 -15.16 1.66
CA VAL A 29 -10.48 -15.66 1.06
C VAL A 29 -10.28 -17.14 1.36
N GLU A 30 -10.50 -17.55 2.60
CA GLU A 30 -10.31 -18.95 3.00
C GLU A 30 -11.36 -19.88 2.35
N SER A 31 -12.51 -19.35 1.93
CA SER A 31 -13.56 -20.15 1.26
C SER A 31 -13.31 -20.46 -0.21
N ILE A 32 -12.37 -19.78 -0.87
CA ILE A 32 -12.08 -19.96 -2.30
C ILE A 32 -10.91 -20.93 -2.58
N ASN A 33 -10.83 -22.02 -1.82
CA ASN A 33 -9.77 -23.05 -1.95
C ASN A 33 -8.35 -22.46 -1.91
N THR A 34 -8.14 -21.38 -1.15
CA THR A 34 -6.80 -20.82 -0.96
C THR A 34 -5.98 -21.66 0.02
N VAL A 35 -4.66 -21.62 -0.14
CA VAL A 35 -3.71 -22.17 0.83
C VAL A 35 -3.14 -21.03 1.66
N LYS A 36 -3.45 -21.04 2.96
CA LYS A 36 -2.95 -20.02 3.90
C LYS A 36 -1.44 -20.14 4.08
N GLY A 37 -0.75 -19.03 3.86
CA GLY A 37 0.69 -18.87 4.03
C GLY A 37 1.06 -18.12 5.31
N GLY A 38 2.27 -17.56 5.29
CA GLY A 38 2.85 -16.84 6.43
C GLY A 38 2.25 -15.46 6.68
N ARG A 39 2.78 -14.78 7.69
CA ARG A 39 2.46 -13.38 7.98
C ARG A 39 2.97 -12.48 6.86
N TRP A 40 2.29 -11.37 6.70
CA TRP A 40 2.65 -10.29 5.80
C TRP A 40 2.69 -8.96 6.55
N LYS A 41 3.75 -8.18 6.31
CA LYS A 41 3.92 -6.85 6.87
C LYS A 41 4.68 -5.90 5.94
N ASN A 42 4.04 -4.80 5.57
CA ASN A 42 4.71 -3.63 4.97
C ASN A 42 4.59 -2.43 5.92
N THR A 43 5.57 -1.54 5.92
CA THR A 43 5.58 -0.36 6.81
C THR A 43 5.83 0.90 6.00
N LEU A 44 5.01 1.91 6.23
CA LEU A 44 4.98 3.18 5.53
C LEU A 44 5.16 4.31 6.54
N ASN A 45 6.04 5.27 6.24
CA ASN A 45 6.38 6.38 7.11
C ASN A 45 6.22 7.70 6.39
N TYR A 46 5.58 8.67 7.04
CA TYR A 46 5.53 10.06 6.60
C TYR A 46 6.61 10.87 7.30
N TYR A 47 7.48 11.49 6.52
CA TYR A 47 8.57 12.31 7.01
C TYR A 47 8.22 13.79 6.96
N ARG A 48 8.72 14.55 7.93
CA ARG A 48 8.79 16.01 7.86
C ARG A 48 10.21 16.49 8.06
N PRO A 49 10.65 17.54 7.34
CA PRO A 49 11.95 18.13 7.55
C PRO A 49 12.02 18.76 8.95
N ASN A 50 13.20 18.74 9.57
CA ASN A 50 13.42 19.44 10.84
C ASN A 50 13.84 20.89 10.58
N SER A 51 13.18 21.82 11.26
CA SER A 51 13.29 23.27 11.02
C SER A 51 14.42 23.99 11.76
N ARG A 52 15.52 23.32 12.14
CA ARG A 52 16.47 23.92 13.10
C ARG A 52 17.24 25.16 12.61
N ASP A 53 17.42 25.35 11.30
CA ASP A 53 18.11 26.51 10.71
C ASP A 53 17.21 27.31 9.74
N GLN A 54 16.06 27.79 10.20
CA GLN A 54 15.14 28.61 9.39
C GLN A 54 15.63 30.04 9.09
N SER A 55 16.81 30.45 9.55
CA SER A 55 17.36 31.78 9.25
C SER A 55 18.06 31.88 7.88
N THR A 56 18.35 30.76 7.21
CA THR A 56 19.21 30.77 6.01
C THR A 56 18.82 29.78 4.90
N ALA A 57 17.88 28.86 5.13
CA ALA A 57 17.42 27.93 4.10
C ALA A 57 16.03 28.31 3.58
N ASN A 58 15.90 28.49 2.27
CA ASN A 58 14.60 28.66 1.62
C ASN A 58 13.76 27.41 1.92
N LEU A 59 12.65 27.59 2.62
CA LEU A 59 11.64 26.57 2.93
C LEU A 59 11.04 25.85 1.70
N ALA A 60 11.45 26.23 0.49
CA ALA A 60 11.13 25.64 -0.80
C ALA A 60 12.06 24.48 -1.21
N ASP A 61 13.26 24.37 -0.61
CA ASP A 61 14.27 23.40 -1.07
C ASP A 61 14.06 21.97 -0.51
N TYR A 62 13.20 21.81 0.51
CA TYR A 62 12.94 20.52 1.15
C TYR A 62 11.58 19.94 0.72
N PRO A 63 11.54 18.70 0.18
CA PRO A 63 10.31 17.95 -0.04
C PRO A 63 9.47 17.85 1.24
N ARG A 64 8.26 18.44 1.22
CA ARG A 64 7.32 18.37 2.35
C ARG A 64 6.49 17.09 2.37
N ASP A 65 6.34 16.45 1.22
CA ASP A 65 5.54 15.24 1.00
C ASP A 65 6.45 14.02 0.79
N LEU A 66 7.44 13.86 1.68
CA LEU A 66 8.34 12.72 1.66
C LEU A 66 7.69 11.53 2.38
N MET A 67 7.42 10.48 1.62
CA MET A 67 6.93 9.20 2.13
C MET A 67 8.01 8.14 1.96
N GLY A 68 8.19 7.29 2.96
CA GLY A 68 9.11 6.16 2.91
C GLY A 68 8.39 4.84 3.17
N ILE A 69 8.84 3.75 2.55
CA ILE A 69 8.19 2.45 2.66
C ILE A 69 9.20 1.30 2.64
N THR A 70 8.94 0.29 3.47
CA THR A 70 9.62 -1.01 3.48
C THR A 70 8.64 -2.09 3.02
N LEU A 71 9.08 -2.92 2.08
CA LEU A 71 8.31 -4.04 1.55
C LEU A 71 8.90 -5.34 2.08
N GLN A 72 8.07 -6.26 2.61
CA GLN A 72 8.55 -7.54 3.15
C GLN A 72 9.36 -8.37 2.14
N GLU A 73 9.02 -8.26 0.86
CA GLU A 73 9.71 -8.98 -0.23
C GLU A 73 11.07 -8.42 -0.60
N GLN A 74 11.38 -7.21 -0.17
CA GLN A 74 12.65 -6.55 -0.40
C GLN A 74 13.19 -6.05 0.94
N PRO A 75 13.53 -6.97 1.86
CA PRO A 75 13.87 -6.63 3.25
C PRO A 75 15.13 -5.75 3.35
N ASP A 76 16.02 -5.84 2.36
CA ASP A 76 17.27 -5.09 2.29
C ASP A 76 17.13 -3.72 1.60
N LYS A 77 15.90 -3.31 1.26
CA LYS A 77 15.64 -2.06 0.55
C LYS A 77 14.67 -1.16 1.30
N TYR A 78 14.89 0.14 1.13
CA TYR A 78 13.99 1.19 1.56
C TYR A 78 13.63 2.04 0.35
N TYR A 79 12.37 2.41 0.20
CA TYR A 79 11.94 3.25 -0.91
C TYR A 79 11.40 4.58 -0.40
N PHE A 80 11.67 5.65 -1.14
CA PHE A 80 11.05 6.95 -0.95
C PHE A 80 10.17 7.33 -2.13
N ILE A 81 9.12 8.10 -1.83
CA ILE A 81 8.28 8.77 -2.80
C ILE A 81 8.22 10.24 -2.44
N ILE A 82 8.43 11.10 -3.43
CA ILE A 82 8.15 12.52 -3.35
C ILE A 82 7.01 12.81 -4.32
N HIS A 83 5.79 12.82 -3.80
CA HIS A 83 4.59 12.90 -4.64
C HIS A 83 4.54 14.17 -5.50
N GLY A 84 4.83 15.33 -4.92
CA GLY A 84 4.83 16.60 -5.65
C GLY A 84 5.82 16.65 -6.82
N GLN A 85 6.86 15.82 -6.80
CA GLN A 85 7.88 15.76 -7.85
C GLN A 85 7.76 14.50 -8.73
N ARG A 86 6.83 13.59 -8.41
CA ARG A 86 6.65 12.29 -9.09
C ARG A 86 7.95 11.47 -9.14
N ILE A 87 8.70 11.51 -8.04
CA ILE A 87 9.96 10.77 -7.92
C ILE A 87 9.74 9.59 -6.98
N VAL A 88 10.26 8.43 -7.38
CA VAL A 88 10.42 7.25 -6.52
C VAL A 88 11.91 6.86 -6.51
N VAL A 89 12.47 6.64 -5.33
CA VAL A 89 13.90 6.35 -5.13
C VAL A 89 14.06 5.09 -4.29
N GLU A 90 14.96 4.22 -4.70
CA GLU A 90 15.43 3.08 -3.92
C GLU A 90 16.71 3.46 -3.14
N ALA A 91 16.79 3.03 -1.89
CA ALA A 91 17.90 3.26 -0.99
C ALA A 91 18.13 2.05 -0.07
N ASP A 92 19.27 2.06 0.62
CA ASP A 92 19.60 1.08 1.65
C ASP A 92 18.72 1.23 2.90
N THR A 93 18.44 0.13 3.60
CA THR A 93 17.60 0.11 4.83
C THR A 93 18.08 1.02 5.95
N MET A 94 19.35 1.40 5.98
CA MET A 94 19.91 2.31 6.98
C MET A 94 19.53 3.78 6.74
N ILE A 95 18.99 4.15 5.58
CA ILE A 95 18.71 5.55 5.24
C ILE A 95 17.79 6.28 6.23
N PRO A 96 16.75 5.67 6.85
CA PRO A 96 15.96 6.34 7.88
C PRO A 96 16.80 6.69 9.12
N MET A 97 17.71 5.80 9.52
CA MET A 97 18.62 6.03 10.65
C MET A 97 19.60 7.16 10.33
N ILE A 98 20.11 7.22 9.11
CA ILE A 98 21.00 8.30 8.66
C ILE A 98 20.25 9.63 8.71
N MET A 99 19.04 9.71 8.14
CA MET A 99 18.23 10.94 8.17
C MET A 99 17.89 11.41 9.58
N GLU A 100 17.65 10.48 10.50
CA GLU A 100 17.38 10.79 11.91
C GLU A 100 18.65 11.30 12.63
N LYS A 101 19.81 10.66 12.42
CA LYS A 101 21.10 11.09 12.98
C LYS A 101 21.53 12.46 12.47
N LEU A 102 21.34 12.71 11.18
CA LEU A 102 21.60 14.01 10.55
C LEU A 102 20.55 15.07 10.93
N GLN A 103 19.49 14.68 11.65
CA GLN A 103 18.34 15.52 11.97
C GLN A 103 17.76 16.19 10.72
N SER A 104 17.84 15.57 9.54
CA SER A 104 17.31 16.16 8.30
C SER A 104 15.80 16.00 8.24
N TYR A 105 15.32 14.78 8.47
CA TYR A 105 13.90 14.43 8.46
C TYR A 105 13.55 13.59 9.68
N ARG A 106 12.31 13.72 10.16
CA ARG A 106 11.76 12.90 11.23
C ARG A 106 10.45 12.27 10.80
N ALA A 107 10.32 10.96 10.98
CA ALA A 107 9.06 10.24 10.79
C ALA A 107 8.02 10.75 11.81
N ARG A 108 6.87 11.22 11.33
CA ARG A 108 5.78 11.75 12.15
C ARG A 108 4.64 10.75 12.30
N VAL A 109 4.35 10.01 11.25
CA VAL A 109 3.31 9.00 11.21
C VAL A 109 3.89 7.74 10.59
N SER A 110 3.63 6.61 11.22
CA SER A 110 4.02 5.29 10.73
C SER A 110 2.76 4.44 10.64
N ILE A 111 2.55 3.82 9.48
CA ILE A 111 1.40 2.99 9.15
C ILE A 111 1.94 1.61 8.79
N ASN A 112 1.44 0.58 9.48
CA ASN A 112 1.74 -0.80 9.18
C ASN A 112 0.56 -1.43 8.45
N PHE A 113 0.86 -2.14 7.38
CA PHE A 113 -0.05 -3.05 6.69
C PHE A 113 0.29 -4.44 7.17
N GLU A 114 -0.58 -5.08 7.94
CA GLU A 114 -0.28 -6.34 8.62
C GLU A 114 -1.39 -7.36 8.39
N GLY A 115 -1.02 -8.58 8.02
CA GLY A 115 -1.99 -9.61 7.69
C GLY A 115 -1.37 -10.97 7.38
N TYR A 116 -2.07 -11.72 6.54
CA TYR A 116 -1.67 -13.06 6.10
C TYR A 116 -1.66 -13.17 4.58
N GLN A 117 -0.84 -14.09 4.10
CA GLN A 117 -0.71 -14.42 2.69
C GLN A 117 -1.55 -15.66 2.37
N TYR A 118 -2.09 -15.72 1.16
CA TYR A 118 -2.93 -16.80 0.68
C TYR A 118 -2.58 -17.10 -0.77
N GLN A 119 -2.35 -18.37 -1.10
CA GLN A 119 -2.09 -18.81 -2.47
C GLN A 119 -3.39 -19.30 -3.11
N LEU A 120 -3.67 -18.87 -4.33
CA LEU A 120 -4.79 -19.31 -5.16
C LEU A 120 -4.34 -19.51 -6.61
N GLY A 121 -3.92 -20.73 -6.95
CA GLY A 121 -3.39 -21.02 -8.29
C GLY A 121 -2.22 -20.11 -8.62
N ASP A 122 -2.35 -19.32 -9.70
CA ASP A 122 -1.35 -18.36 -10.17
C ASP A 122 -1.38 -17.01 -9.43
N PHE A 123 -2.29 -16.85 -8.46
CA PHE A 123 -2.44 -15.65 -7.66
C PHE A 123 -1.91 -15.83 -6.24
N GLN A 124 -1.29 -14.79 -5.73
CA GLN A 124 -0.96 -14.63 -4.33
C GLN A 124 -1.71 -13.43 -3.76
N LEU A 125 -2.52 -13.66 -2.74
CA LEU A 125 -3.27 -12.62 -2.05
C LEU A 125 -2.61 -12.31 -0.71
N ARG A 126 -2.59 -11.04 -0.32
CA ARG A 126 -2.21 -10.63 1.04
C ARG A 126 -3.31 -9.77 1.61
N VAL A 127 -3.95 -10.24 2.67
CA VAL A 127 -5.11 -9.55 3.26
C VAL A 127 -4.77 -9.16 4.68
N GLY A 128 -5.02 -7.89 5.01
CA GLY A 128 -4.59 -7.35 6.29
C GLY A 128 -5.27 -6.05 6.69
N LYS A 129 -4.92 -5.64 7.91
CA LYS A 129 -5.29 -4.36 8.48
C LYS A 129 -4.23 -3.30 8.19
N MET A 130 -4.70 -2.07 8.01
CA MET A 130 -3.87 -0.88 8.06
C MET A 130 -3.98 -0.28 9.47
N VAL A 131 -2.87 -0.17 10.20
CA VAL A 131 -2.84 0.37 11.57
C VAL A 131 -1.75 1.42 11.73
N THR A 132 -1.99 2.42 12.58
CA THR A 132 -0.97 3.41 12.94
C THR A 132 -0.17 2.94 14.14
N THR A 133 1.17 3.01 14.08
CA THR A 133 2.07 2.53 15.14
C THR A 133 1.80 3.15 16.51
N THR A 134 1.26 4.37 16.57
CA THR A 134 1.03 5.11 17.83
C THR A 134 -0.24 4.70 18.59
N ALA A 135 -1.19 4.03 17.94
CA ALA A 135 -2.52 3.77 18.54
C ALA A 135 -3.06 2.35 18.31
N ASP A 136 -2.39 1.51 17.50
CA ASP A 136 -2.87 0.20 16.99
C ASP A 136 -4.34 0.16 16.54
N SER A 137 -4.91 1.35 16.27
CA SER A 137 -6.30 1.48 15.86
C SER A 137 -6.39 1.09 14.38
N LEU A 138 -7.33 0.22 14.05
CA LEU A 138 -7.67 -0.12 12.68
C LEU A 138 -8.06 1.14 11.90
N LYS A 139 -7.31 1.45 10.85
CA LYS A 139 -7.56 2.59 9.95
C LYS A 139 -8.19 2.16 8.63
N GLY A 140 -8.05 0.90 8.26
CA GLY A 140 -8.56 0.37 7.00
C GLY A 140 -8.24 -1.10 6.84
N ILE A 141 -8.85 -1.72 5.84
CA ILE A 141 -8.55 -3.09 5.41
C ILE A 141 -7.99 -3.01 4.00
N VAL A 142 -6.93 -3.77 3.74
CA VAL A 142 -6.25 -3.79 2.45
C VAL A 142 -6.10 -5.22 1.94
N MET A 143 -6.02 -5.34 0.62
CA MET A 143 -5.70 -6.57 -0.07
C MET A 143 -4.66 -6.28 -1.16
N GLU A 144 -3.48 -6.92 -1.09
CA GLU A 144 -2.62 -7.05 -2.26
C GLU A 144 -3.05 -8.27 -3.05
N MET A 145 -3.26 -8.08 -4.34
CA MET A 145 -3.50 -9.14 -5.30
C MET A 145 -2.30 -9.20 -6.24
N GLU A 146 -1.59 -10.32 -6.24
CA GLU A 146 -0.37 -10.51 -7.03
C GLU A 146 -0.56 -11.64 -8.04
N TYR A 147 -0.31 -11.35 -9.31
CA TYR A 147 -0.33 -12.34 -10.39
C TYR A 147 1.10 -12.78 -10.71
N LEU A 148 1.39 -14.05 -10.46
CA LEU A 148 2.72 -14.64 -10.50
C LEU A 148 3.35 -14.78 -11.90
N PRO A 149 2.61 -15.16 -12.96
CA PRO A 149 3.21 -15.55 -14.24
C PRO A 149 3.86 -14.44 -15.06
N ILE A 150 3.35 -13.20 -15.00
CA ILE A 150 3.82 -12.10 -15.86
C ILE A 150 3.96 -10.79 -15.09
N SER A 151 4.85 -9.94 -15.60
CA SER A 151 5.16 -8.63 -15.05
C SER A 151 4.62 -7.47 -15.89
N SER A 152 4.06 -7.72 -17.06
CA SER A 152 3.54 -6.66 -17.95
C SER A 152 2.20 -6.17 -17.45
N LEU A 153 2.09 -4.87 -17.15
CA LEU A 153 0.84 -4.22 -16.71
C LEU A 153 -0.26 -4.41 -17.76
N ASP A 154 0.04 -4.13 -19.01
CA ASP A 154 -0.96 -4.16 -20.08
C ASP A 154 -1.43 -5.59 -20.37
N LYS A 155 -0.53 -6.57 -20.39
CA LYS A 155 -0.88 -7.97 -20.69
C LYS A 155 -1.65 -8.65 -19.56
N SER A 156 -1.45 -8.21 -18.32
CA SER A 156 -2.12 -8.77 -17.13
C SER A 156 -3.41 -8.05 -16.75
N ARG A 157 -3.68 -6.87 -17.30
CA ARG A 157 -4.85 -6.05 -16.93
C ARG A 157 -6.14 -6.85 -16.93
N HIS A 158 -6.43 -7.56 -18.03
CA HIS A 158 -7.67 -8.31 -18.18
C HIS A 158 -7.84 -9.40 -17.11
N ILE A 159 -6.81 -10.20 -16.85
CA ILE A 159 -6.91 -11.27 -15.83
C ILE A 159 -7.01 -10.71 -14.41
N MET A 160 -6.42 -9.55 -14.14
CA MET A 160 -6.55 -8.85 -12.86
C MET A 160 -7.97 -8.29 -12.67
N GLU A 161 -8.58 -7.74 -13.72
CA GLU A 161 -9.98 -7.29 -13.71
C GLU A 161 -10.94 -8.46 -13.50
N GLU A 162 -10.76 -9.57 -14.23
CA GLU A 162 -11.57 -10.78 -14.05
C GLU A 162 -11.50 -11.33 -12.62
N PHE A 163 -10.30 -11.34 -12.02
CA PHE A 163 -10.15 -11.73 -10.62
C PHE A 163 -10.91 -10.77 -9.69
N LEU A 164 -10.78 -9.47 -9.91
CA LEU A 164 -11.46 -8.46 -9.09
C LEU A 164 -12.99 -8.59 -9.19
N ASP A 165 -13.52 -8.86 -10.38
CA ASP A 165 -14.96 -9.08 -10.60
C ASP A 165 -15.44 -10.35 -9.89
N MET A 166 -14.70 -11.45 -10.01
CA MET A 166 -14.95 -12.69 -9.27
C MET A 166 -14.96 -12.45 -7.75
N TRP A 167 -14.00 -11.66 -7.25
CA TRP A 167 -13.94 -11.29 -5.85
C TRP A 167 -15.15 -10.44 -5.41
N GLN A 168 -15.54 -9.45 -6.21
CA GLN A 168 -16.73 -8.64 -5.94
C GLN A 168 -18.01 -9.49 -5.89
N GLU A 169 -18.12 -10.52 -6.72
CA GLU A 169 -19.26 -11.44 -6.70
C GLU A 169 -19.32 -12.22 -5.38
N ILE A 170 -18.19 -12.74 -4.89
CA ILE A 170 -18.12 -13.46 -3.61
C ILE A 170 -18.53 -12.56 -2.44
N VAL A 171 -17.99 -11.35 -2.40
CA VAL A 171 -18.30 -10.34 -1.38
C VAL A 171 -19.79 -9.98 -1.41
N SER A 172 -20.36 -9.85 -2.61
CA SER A 172 -21.78 -9.55 -2.81
C SER A 172 -22.69 -10.70 -2.35
N ARG A 173 -22.34 -11.95 -2.66
CA ARG A 173 -23.08 -13.14 -2.20
C ARG A 173 -23.12 -13.27 -0.67
N ARG A 174 -22.11 -12.73 0.02
CA ARG A 174 -22.05 -12.67 1.49
C ARG A 174 -22.71 -11.44 2.10
N SER A 175 -23.30 -10.55 1.29
CA SER A 175 -23.95 -9.31 1.74
C SER A 175 -23.04 -8.42 2.60
N MET A 176 -21.75 -8.38 2.25
CA MET A 176 -20.75 -7.63 3.01
C MET A 176 -21.03 -6.10 2.99
N PRO A 177 -20.73 -5.37 4.07
CA PRO A 177 -21.00 -3.94 4.18
C PRO A 177 -19.94 -3.06 3.47
N GLY A 178 -19.66 -3.34 2.20
CA GLY A 178 -18.68 -2.60 1.42
C GLY A 178 -18.12 -3.40 0.24
N ARG A 179 -17.08 -2.85 -0.39
CA ARG A 179 -16.38 -3.47 -1.51
C ARG A 179 -14.90 -3.10 -1.51
N PHE A 180 -14.09 -3.92 -2.18
CA PHE A 180 -12.72 -3.53 -2.48
C PHE A 180 -12.67 -2.61 -3.69
N MET A 181 -11.83 -1.58 -3.57
CA MET A 181 -11.59 -0.60 -4.62
C MET A 181 -10.11 -0.64 -5.02
N HIS A 182 -9.87 -0.64 -6.33
CA HIS A 182 -8.55 -0.47 -6.91
C HIS A 182 -8.34 1.02 -7.28
N ILE A 183 -7.19 1.59 -6.92
CA ILE A 183 -6.79 2.92 -7.37
C ILE A 183 -5.71 2.74 -8.41
N GLU A 184 -6.05 3.01 -9.67
CA GLU A 184 -5.08 2.98 -10.76
C GLU A 184 -4.06 4.11 -10.56
N ALA A 185 -2.80 3.71 -10.34
CA ALA A 185 -1.72 4.66 -10.19
C ALA A 185 -1.14 5.03 -11.57
N ASN A 186 -0.84 6.30 -11.78
CA ASN A 186 -0.23 6.74 -13.03
C ASN A 186 1.29 6.50 -13.00
N PHE A 187 1.71 5.30 -13.38
CA PHE A 187 3.12 4.90 -13.38
C PHE A 187 3.98 5.72 -14.37
N ALA A 188 3.40 6.14 -15.49
CA ALA A 188 4.09 6.92 -16.51
C ALA A 188 4.54 8.29 -15.98
N GLU A 189 3.77 8.90 -15.06
CA GLU A 189 4.16 10.16 -14.40
C GLU A 189 5.43 10.05 -13.57
N TYR A 190 5.74 8.83 -13.09
CA TYR A 190 6.96 8.51 -12.34
C TYR A 190 8.08 7.98 -13.25
N GLY A 191 7.88 7.98 -14.57
CA GLY A 191 8.83 7.43 -15.54
C GLY A 191 8.97 5.90 -15.46
N LEU A 192 7.99 5.21 -14.90
CA LEU A 192 8.04 3.75 -14.75
C LEU A 192 7.51 3.04 -16.02
N PRO A 193 8.20 1.99 -16.50
CA PRO A 193 7.81 1.26 -17.71
C PRO A 193 6.68 0.25 -17.45
N ASP A 194 6.11 -0.35 -18.50
CA ASP A 194 5.08 -1.40 -18.40
C ASP A 194 5.51 -2.62 -17.54
N ASN A 195 6.82 -2.93 -17.51
CA ASN A 195 7.33 -4.05 -16.76
C ASN A 195 7.38 -3.74 -15.25
N TYR A 196 6.54 -4.44 -14.50
CA TYR A 196 6.33 -4.26 -13.08
C TYR A 196 7.58 -4.48 -12.24
N THR A 197 7.79 -3.56 -11.29
CA THR A 197 8.92 -3.56 -10.33
C THR A 197 8.43 -3.11 -8.95
N SER A 198 9.27 -3.18 -7.91
CA SER A 198 8.91 -2.71 -6.57
C SER A 198 8.59 -1.22 -6.54
N HIS A 199 9.18 -0.43 -7.44
CA HIS A 199 8.85 0.99 -7.59
C HIS A 199 7.36 1.19 -7.93
N HIS A 200 6.76 0.28 -8.69
CA HIS A 200 5.31 0.30 -8.97
C HIS A 200 4.50 0.02 -7.72
N SER A 201 4.88 -0.99 -6.93
CA SER A 201 4.21 -1.28 -5.65
C SER A 201 4.24 -0.06 -4.73
N VAL A 202 5.41 0.56 -4.62
CA VAL A 202 5.65 1.76 -3.83
C VAL A 202 4.72 2.90 -4.29
N VAL A 203 4.66 3.18 -5.59
CA VAL A 203 3.77 4.20 -6.16
C VAL A 203 2.29 3.90 -5.89
N GLN A 204 1.86 2.62 -5.96
CA GLN A 204 0.48 2.23 -5.59
C GLN A 204 0.16 2.49 -4.12
N TYR A 205 1.07 2.18 -3.20
CA TYR A 205 0.91 2.53 -1.79
C TYR A 205 0.75 4.04 -1.59
N GLY A 206 1.57 4.83 -2.27
CA GLY A 206 1.47 6.29 -2.22
C GLY A 206 0.13 6.80 -2.77
N ALA A 207 -0.30 6.29 -3.93
CA ALA A 207 -1.58 6.66 -4.54
C ALA A 207 -2.77 6.31 -3.64
N MET A 208 -2.80 5.10 -3.08
CA MET A 208 -3.83 4.66 -2.14
C MET A 208 -3.86 5.58 -0.91
N MET A 209 -2.71 5.86 -0.31
CA MET A 209 -2.68 6.69 0.88
C MET A 209 -3.11 8.14 0.61
N ASN A 210 -2.71 8.74 -0.51
CA ASN A 210 -3.16 10.07 -0.90
C ASN A 210 -4.68 10.11 -1.08
N HIS A 211 -5.25 9.08 -1.70
CA HIS A 211 -6.71 8.96 -1.82
C HIS A 211 -7.37 8.90 -0.44
N LEU A 212 -6.92 8.01 0.45
CA LEU A 212 -7.48 7.88 1.80
C LEU A 212 -7.36 9.18 2.62
N LEU A 213 -6.24 9.90 2.51
CA LEU A 213 -6.04 11.20 3.16
C LEU A 213 -6.92 12.31 2.58
N SER A 214 -7.23 12.26 1.29
CA SER A 214 -8.13 13.23 0.64
C SER A 214 -9.59 12.99 1.03
N THR A 215 -10.02 11.73 1.09
CA THR A 215 -11.41 11.36 1.40
C THR A 215 -11.71 11.52 2.89
N GLY A 216 -10.73 11.31 3.79
CA GLY A 216 -10.91 11.50 5.23
C GLY A 216 -10.85 12.95 5.73
N ARG A 217 -10.68 13.93 4.84
CA ARG A 217 -10.68 15.38 5.17
C ARG A 217 -12.03 16.07 4.93
N ASN A 218 -13.01 15.36 4.37
CA ASN A 218 -14.39 15.82 4.18
C ASN A 218 -15.32 15.18 5.21
#